data_AF-A0A420NYH5-F1
#
_entry.id   AF-A0A420NYH5-F1
#
_cell.length_a   1.000
_cell.length_b   1.000
_cell.length_c   1.000
_cell.angle_alpha   90.00
_cell.angle_beta   90.00
_cell.angle_gamma   90.00
#
_symmetry.space_group_name_H-M   'P 1'
#
loop_
_entity.id
_entity.type
_entity.pdbx_description
1 polymer ?
#
loop_
_entity_poly.entity_id
_entity_poly.type
_entity_poly.pdbx_seq_one_letter_code
_entity_poly.pdbx_strand_id
1 'polypeptide(L)'
;MDIDGATGKFVGFWAVLVTAGFSYQGTELVGVGAGETANPRKAIPQAIRWTFWGIFSLFMATVFFVGINVPFNDPRLDSGAQDASASPLVVVATRAGVKVLPDIINAVLLSAILTAANSNVYSSSRIMVALAEDGLAPAFMKRTNKYGTPYFAVASCSVMGLIAYINLSSSGAEVFNWLLNVSSTSCFITWVLINVCHIRFQKIMRVQGIPRSELPYLAPLQPYLSYYGAFFVGLITITCGFTAFIDWSVADFFSNYISLMLFAALYVGHKLICRTKVVPLAEVDLSKGREEM
;
A
#
# COMPACT_ATOMS: atom_id res chain seq x y z
N MET A 1 5.48 23.41 10.37
CA MET A 1 6.77 23.93 9.87
C MET A 1 6.48 25.23 9.15
N ASP A 2 6.84 26.36 9.73
CA ASP A 2 6.72 27.68 9.07
C ASP A 2 7.93 27.90 8.14
N ILE A 3 7.97 27.12 7.05
CA ILE A 3 8.92 27.36 5.96
C ILE A 3 8.19 28.27 4.97
N ASP A 4 8.54 29.55 4.94
CA ASP A 4 7.89 30.51 4.04
C ASP A 4 8.47 30.47 2.61
N GLY A 5 7.69 30.98 1.65
CA GLY A 5 8.12 31.21 0.27
C GLY A 5 8.06 29.99 -0.65
N ALA A 6 8.91 29.97 -1.69
CA ALA A 6 8.89 28.93 -2.72
C ALA A 6 9.28 27.54 -2.17
N THR A 7 10.20 27.51 -1.20
CA THR A 7 10.65 26.27 -0.54
C THR A 7 9.52 25.63 0.25
N GLY A 8 8.77 26.40 1.04
CA GLY A 8 7.60 25.89 1.77
C GLY A 8 6.54 25.30 0.86
N LYS A 9 6.25 25.98 -0.25
CA LYS A 9 5.31 25.47 -1.27
C LYS A 9 5.78 24.16 -1.89
N PHE A 10 7.07 24.02 -2.19
CA PHE A 10 7.64 22.78 -2.70
C PHE A 10 7.57 21.65 -1.67
N VAL A 11 7.93 21.92 -0.42
CA VAL A 11 7.86 20.96 0.69
C VAL A 11 6.42 20.47 0.88
N GLY A 12 5.44 21.39 0.89
CA GLY A 12 4.02 21.05 1.00
C GLY A 12 3.52 20.25 -0.20
N PHE A 13 3.91 20.64 -1.43
CA PHE A 13 3.57 19.87 -2.64
C PHE A 13 4.10 18.43 -2.57
N TRP A 14 5.36 18.26 -2.16
CA TRP A 14 5.98 16.94 -2.04
C TRP A 14 5.33 16.10 -0.94
N ALA A 15 5.02 16.70 0.22
CA ALA A 15 4.32 16.03 1.31
C ALA A 15 2.92 15.54 0.87
N VAL A 16 2.16 16.37 0.16
CA VAL A 16 0.84 15.98 -0.39
C VAL A 16 0.98 14.84 -1.41
N LEU A 17 2.04 14.84 -2.22
CA LEU A 17 2.29 13.77 -3.19
C LEU A 17 2.55 12.42 -2.51
N VAL A 18 3.29 12.42 -1.39
CA VAL A 18 3.49 11.23 -0.54
C VAL A 18 2.15 10.75 0.04
N THR A 19 1.37 11.64 0.66
CA THR A 19 0.06 11.29 1.25
C THR A 19 -0.95 10.79 0.21
N ALA A 20 -0.99 11.42 -0.97
CA ALA A 20 -1.82 10.99 -2.08
C ALA A 20 -1.43 9.60 -2.56
N GLY A 21 -0.12 9.29 -2.61
CA GLY A 21 0.39 7.96 -2.93
C GLY A 21 -0.17 6.88 -2.00
N PHE A 22 -0.24 7.13 -0.69
CA PHE A 22 -0.83 6.19 0.27
C PHE A 22 -2.31 5.92 0.01
N SER A 23 -3.06 6.90 -0.50
CA SER A 23 -4.48 6.71 -0.77
C SER A 23 -4.74 5.70 -1.90
N TYR A 24 -3.77 5.43 -2.76
CA TYR A 24 -3.85 4.43 -3.84
C TYR A 24 -3.35 3.03 -3.41
N GLN A 25 -3.00 2.83 -2.15
CA GLN A 25 -2.59 1.54 -1.61
C GLN A 25 -3.68 0.48 -1.74
N GLY A 26 -3.28 -0.78 -1.95
CA GLY A 26 -4.19 -1.92 -2.00
C GLY A 26 -4.70 -2.26 -3.41
N THR A 27 -4.32 -1.52 -4.43
CA THR A 27 -4.63 -1.90 -5.83
C THR A 27 -3.99 -3.23 -6.22
N GLU A 28 -2.88 -3.60 -5.57
CA GLU A 28 -2.21 -4.89 -5.70
C GLU A 28 -3.04 -6.09 -5.19
N LEU A 29 -4.05 -5.86 -4.33
CA LEU A 29 -4.92 -6.91 -3.78
C LEU A 29 -5.68 -7.67 -4.88
N VAL A 30 -5.99 -7.00 -5.99
CA VAL A 30 -6.60 -7.63 -7.17
C VAL A 30 -5.71 -8.74 -7.72
N GLY A 31 -4.38 -8.59 -7.63
CA GLY A 31 -3.42 -9.62 -8.02
C GLY A 31 -3.37 -10.78 -7.04
N VAL A 32 -3.45 -10.51 -5.74
CA VAL A 32 -3.43 -11.57 -4.69
C VAL A 32 -4.67 -12.46 -4.80
N GLY A 33 -5.84 -11.87 -5.06
CA GLY A 33 -7.10 -12.61 -5.23
C GLY A 33 -7.23 -13.34 -6.58
N ALA A 34 -6.28 -13.16 -7.51
CA ALA A 34 -6.39 -13.74 -8.84
C ALA A 34 -6.39 -15.27 -8.84
N GLY A 35 -5.63 -15.91 -7.93
CA GLY A 35 -5.54 -17.36 -7.83
C GLY A 35 -6.81 -18.05 -7.31
N GLU A 36 -7.71 -17.31 -6.65
CA GLU A 36 -8.97 -17.85 -6.12
C GLU A 36 -10.19 -17.46 -7.00
N THR A 37 -9.96 -16.76 -8.10
CA THR A 37 -11.03 -16.27 -8.97
C THR A 37 -11.43 -17.34 -9.99
N ALA A 38 -12.73 -17.63 -10.12
CA ALA A 38 -13.23 -18.69 -11.00
C ALA A 38 -12.93 -18.50 -12.50
N ASN A 39 -12.81 -17.26 -12.98
CA ASN A 39 -12.41 -16.96 -14.37
C ASN A 39 -11.41 -15.79 -14.39
N PRO A 40 -10.13 -16.05 -14.05
CA PRO A 40 -9.16 -14.98 -13.85
C PRO A 40 -8.88 -14.22 -15.16
N ARG A 41 -8.93 -14.90 -16.31
CA ARG A 41 -8.70 -14.28 -17.63
C ARG A 41 -9.68 -13.19 -18.00
N LYS A 42 -10.93 -13.24 -17.51
CA LYS A 42 -11.95 -12.20 -17.75
C LYS A 42 -12.14 -11.28 -16.56
N ALA A 43 -12.22 -11.85 -15.35
CA ALA A 43 -12.54 -11.10 -14.14
C ALA A 43 -11.39 -10.17 -13.72
N ILE A 44 -10.13 -10.59 -13.84
CA ILE A 44 -8.98 -9.77 -13.42
C ILE A 44 -8.79 -8.53 -14.30
N PRO A 45 -8.80 -8.61 -15.64
CA PRO A 45 -8.72 -7.41 -16.48
C PRO A 45 -9.87 -6.44 -16.24
N GLN A 46 -11.08 -6.96 -16.00
CA GLN A 46 -12.25 -6.15 -15.68
C GLN A 46 -12.07 -5.45 -14.33
N ALA A 47 -11.67 -6.19 -13.29
CA ALA A 47 -11.42 -5.66 -11.95
C ALA A 47 -10.35 -4.57 -11.98
N ILE A 48 -9.22 -4.78 -12.66
CA ILE A 48 -8.14 -3.77 -12.78
C ILE A 48 -8.68 -2.46 -13.37
N ARG A 49 -9.47 -2.51 -14.44
CA ARG A 49 -10.03 -1.30 -15.07
C ARG A 49 -11.02 -0.59 -14.16
N TRP A 50 -11.88 -1.34 -13.48
CA TRP A 50 -12.84 -0.79 -12.52
C TRP A 50 -12.17 -0.19 -11.30
N THR A 51 -11.16 -0.87 -10.75
CA THR A 51 -10.37 -0.35 -9.62
C THR A 51 -9.68 0.95 -10.01
N PHE A 52 -9.02 1.01 -11.18
CA PHE A 52 -8.35 2.23 -11.63
C PHE A 52 -9.33 3.40 -11.81
N TRP A 53 -10.35 3.24 -12.66
CA TRP A 53 -11.28 4.33 -12.97
C TRP A 53 -12.22 4.65 -11.82
N GLY A 54 -12.61 3.65 -11.04
CA GLY A 54 -13.47 3.82 -9.87
C GLY A 54 -12.77 4.62 -8.78
N ILE A 55 -11.55 4.23 -8.38
CA ILE A 55 -10.79 4.96 -7.37
C ILE A 55 -10.42 6.36 -7.87
N PHE A 56 -9.94 6.47 -9.11
CA PHE A 56 -9.54 7.76 -9.69
C PHE A 56 -10.71 8.75 -9.73
N SER A 57 -11.87 8.34 -10.25
CA SER A 57 -13.04 9.21 -10.35
C SER A 57 -13.59 9.58 -8.98
N LEU A 58 -13.65 8.63 -8.04
CA LEU A 58 -14.11 8.88 -6.69
C LEU A 58 -13.20 9.89 -5.97
N PHE A 59 -11.88 9.71 -6.05
CA PHE A 59 -10.93 10.61 -5.39
C PHE A 59 -10.96 12.00 -6.00
N MET A 60 -11.02 12.13 -7.34
CA MET A 60 -11.13 13.44 -7.97
C MET A 60 -12.45 14.12 -7.61
N ALA A 61 -13.56 13.39 -7.59
CA ALA A 61 -14.84 13.93 -7.16
C ALA A 61 -14.79 14.39 -5.69
N THR A 62 -14.25 13.58 -4.79
CA THR A 62 -14.12 13.93 -3.37
C THR A 62 -13.25 15.17 -3.18
N VAL A 63 -12.06 15.22 -3.79
CA VAL A 63 -11.16 16.39 -3.69
C VAL A 63 -11.82 17.63 -4.30
N PHE A 64 -12.49 17.49 -5.45
CA PHE A 64 -13.22 18.58 -6.09
C PHE A 64 -14.30 19.13 -5.16
N PHE A 65 -15.24 18.29 -4.69
CA PHE A 65 -16.34 18.74 -3.83
C PHE A 65 -15.86 19.29 -2.49
N VAL A 66 -14.88 18.65 -1.84
CA VAL A 66 -14.29 19.17 -0.60
C VAL A 66 -13.63 20.53 -0.85
N GLY A 67 -12.87 20.68 -1.94
CA GLY A 67 -12.14 21.90 -2.26
C GLY A 67 -13.01 23.14 -2.49
N ILE A 68 -14.24 22.97 -3.01
CA ILE A 68 -15.19 24.09 -3.16
C ILE A 68 -15.98 24.40 -1.89
N ASN A 69 -16.11 23.43 -0.97
CA ASN A 69 -16.95 23.55 0.23
C ASN A 69 -16.16 23.89 1.50
N VAL A 70 -14.86 23.57 1.55
CA VAL A 70 -14.00 23.83 2.70
C VAL A 70 -12.87 24.77 2.30
N PRO A 71 -12.77 25.94 2.95
CA PRO A 71 -11.66 26.84 2.68
C PRO A 71 -10.35 26.23 3.20
N PHE A 72 -9.25 26.43 2.48
CA PHE A 72 -7.94 25.83 2.79
C PHE A 72 -7.38 26.22 4.16
N ASN A 73 -7.87 27.31 4.74
CA ASN A 73 -7.48 27.85 6.04
C ASN A 73 -8.48 27.53 7.16
N ASP A 74 -9.37 26.56 6.96
CA ASP A 74 -10.29 26.12 8.02
C ASP A 74 -9.49 25.50 9.18
N PRO A 75 -9.57 26.02 10.41
CA PRO A 75 -8.79 25.53 11.56
C PRO A 75 -9.12 24.08 11.93
N ARG A 76 -10.26 23.53 11.47
CA ARG A 76 -10.61 22.12 11.68
C ARG A 76 -9.78 21.17 10.83
N LEU A 77 -9.22 21.64 9.72
CA LEU A 77 -8.30 20.85 8.87
C LEU A 77 -6.92 20.67 9.51
N ASP A 78 -6.54 21.56 10.43
CA ASP A 78 -5.20 21.63 11.05
C ASP A 78 -5.20 21.21 12.52
N SER A 79 -6.23 20.50 12.97
CA SER A 79 -6.44 20.25 14.41
C SER A 79 -5.38 19.34 15.07
N GLY A 80 -4.40 18.81 14.34
CA GLY A 80 -3.37 17.90 14.84
C GLY A 80 -3.90 16.56 15.38
N ALA A 81 -5.23 16.44 15.51
CA ALA A 81 -5.93 15.27 15.97
C ALA A 81 -6.12 14.31 14.80
N GLN A 82 -5.55 13.11 14.91
CA GLN A 82 -5.86 11.98 14.03
C GLN A 82 -7.21 11.34 14.39
N ASP A 83 -8.19 12.15 14.77
CA ASP A 83 -9.55 11.69 15.06
C ASP A 83 -10.43 11.80 13.81
N ALA A 84 -11.41 10.90 13.70
CA ALA A 84 -12.35 10.87 12.59
C ALA A 84 -13.11 12.20 12.40
N SER A 85 -13.20 13.03 13.46
CA SER A 85 -13.81 14.36 13.47
C SER A 85 -13.08 15.40 12.60
N ALA A 86 -11.79 15.20 12.31
CA ALA A 86 -10.99 16.08 11.45
C ALA A 86 -11.16 15.77 9.94
N SER A 87 -11.93 14.72 9.59
CA SER A 87 -12.18 14.35 8.20
C SER A 87 -12.81 15.51 7.42
N PRO A 88 -12.25 15.91 6.25
CA PRO A 88 -12.82 17.00 5.46
C PRO A 88 -14.28 16.76 5.05
N LEU A 89 -14.69 15.50 4.88
CA LEU A 89 -16.08 15.13 4.61
C LEU A 89 -17.00 15.44 5.80
N VAL A 90 -16.53 15.20 7.01
CA VAL A 90 -17.25 15.54 8.26
C VAL A 90 -17.28 17.06 8.44
N VAL A 91 -16.20 17.77 8.10
CA VAL A 91 -16.16 19.24 8.11
C VAL A 91 -17.20 19.83 7.16
N VAL A 92 -17.31 19.33 5.92
CA VAL A 92 -18.35 19.74 4.96
C VAL A 92 -19.75 19.54 5.56
N ALA A 93 -20.04 18.35 6.10
CA ALA A 93 -21.33 18.04 6.70
C ALA A 93 -21.68 18.95 7.88
N THR A 94 -20.69 19.26 8.71
CA THR A 94 -20.84 20.17 9.85
C THR A 94 -21.11 21.60 9.38
N ARG A 95 -20.40 22.07 8.34
CA ARG A 95 -20.62 23.40 7.75
C ARG A 95 -21.97 23.51 7.05
N ALA A 96 -22.49 22.41 6.50
CA ALA A 96 -23.84 22.36 5.93
C ALA A 96 -24.96 22.48 6.98
N GLY A 97 -24.64 22.40 8.28
CA GLY A 97 -25.59 22.61 9.39
C GLY A 97 -26.52 21.41 9.67
N VAL A 98 -26.29 20.27 9.03
CA VAL A 98 -27.13 19.07 9.20
C VAL A 98 -26.62 18.25 10.39
N LYS A 99 -27.32 18.32 11.52
CA LYS A 99 -26.86 17.75 12.81
C LYS A 99 -26.55 16.25 12.77
N VAL A 100 -27.29 15.45 12.00
CA VAL A 100 -27.17 13.98 11.96
C VAL A 100 -26.13 13.50 10.92
N LEU A 101 -25.78 14.35 9.95
CA LEU A 101 -24.94 13.94 8.83
C LEU A 101 -23.50 13.57 9.23
N PRO A 102 -22.83 14.27 10.16
CA PRO A 102 -21.53 13.85 10.70
C PRO A 102 -21.52 12.42 11.26
N ASP A 103 -22.56 12.05 12.01
CA ASP A 103 -22.64 10.71 12.64
C ASP A 103 -22.83 9.61 11.60
N ILE A 104 -23.64 9.87 10.56
CA ILE A 104 -23.81 8.94 9.43
C ILE A 104 -22.47 8.75 8.70
N ILE A 105 -21.76 9.84 8.42
CA ILE A 105 -20.44 9.78 7.75
C ILE A 105 -19.47 8.97 8.61
N ASN A 106 -19.40 9.23 9.91
CA ASN A 106 -18.54 8.47 10.82
C ASN A 106 -18.90 6.97 10.86
N ALA A 107 -20.19 6.61 10.88
CA ALA A 107 -20.62 5.22 10.83
C ALA A 107 -20.21 4.52 9.52
N VAL A 108 -20.30 5.23 8.39
CA VAL A 108 -19.84 4.73 7.07
C VAL A 108 -18.32 4.57 7.06
N LEU A 109 -17.57 5.55 7.59
CA LEU A 109 -16.11 5.48 7.69
C LEU A 109 -15.66 4.30 8.55
N LEU A 110 -16.30 4.07 9.70
CA LEU A 110 -16.02 2.91 10.55
C LEU A 110 -16.27 1.59 9.81
N SER A 111 -17.38 1.49 9.08
CA SER A 111 -17.71 0.30 8.28
C SER A 111 -16.68 0.07 7.16
N ALA A 112 -16.20 1.14 6.53
CA ALA A 112 -15.17 1.08 5.49
C ALA A 112 -13.81 0.64 6.06
N ILE A 113 -13.41 1.16 7.23
CA ILE A 113 -12.17 0.79 7.91
C ILE A 113 -12.20 -0.69 8.32
N LEU A 114 -13.31 -1.18 8.88
CA LEU A 114 -13.47 -2.60 9.22
C LEU A 114 -13.36 -3.51 8.00
N THR A 115 -13.95 -3.09 6.87
CA THR A 115 -13.84 -3.83 5.61
C THR A 115 -12.40 -3.89 5.11
N ALA A 116 -11.69 -2.75 5.12
CA ALA A 116 -10.28 -2.67 4.74
C ALA A 116 -9.38 -3.52 5.65
N ALA A 117 -9.62 -3.50 6.96
CA ALA A 117 -8.90 -4.33 7.94
C ALA A 117 -9.06 -5.83 7.63
N ASN A 118 -10.28 -6.28 7.31
CA ASN A 118 -10.52 -7.66 6.92
C ASN A 118 -9.78 -8.05 5.63
N SER A 119 -9.77 -7.18 4.61
CA SER A 119 -9.02 -7.39 3.37
C SER A 119 -7.50 -7.50 3.61
N ASN A 120 -6.96 -6.69 4.54
CA ASN A 120 -5.54 -6.74 4.90
C ASN A 120 -5.16 -8.04 5.61
N VAL A 121 -6.00 -8.54 6.52
CA VAL A 121 -5.77 -9.84 7.19
C VAL A 121 -5.84 -10.98 6.17
N TYR A 122 -6.83 -10.95 5.26
CA TYR A 122 -6.96 -11.91 4.18
C TYR A 122 -5.68 -11.95 3.31
N SER A 123 -5.27 -10.80 2.76
CA SER A 123 -4.11 -10.70 1.88
C SER A 123 -2.81 -11.11 2.57
N SER A 124 -2.56 -10.61 3.78
CA SER A 124 -1.35 -10.93 4.54
C SER A 124 -1.25 -12.42 4.83
N SER A 125 -2.37 -13.08 5.15
CA SER A 125 -2.40 -14.52 5.37
C SER A 125 -2.03 -15.30 4.12
N ARG A 126 -2.48 -14.87 2.93
CA ARG A 126 -2.19 -15.52 1.64
C ARG A 126 -0.74 -15.34 1.22
N ILE A 127 -0.19 -14.15 1.42
CA ILE A 127 1.23 -13.88 1.19
C ILE A 127 2.09 -14.78 2.10
N MET A 128 1.71 -14.92 3.38
CA MET A 128 2.43 -15.80 4.32
C MET A 128 2.37 -17.28 3.91
N VAL A 129 1.22 -17.75 3.40
CA VAL A 129 1.08 -19.12 2.88
C VAL A 129 1.96 -19.33 1.64
N ALA A 130 1.93 -18.41 0.68
CA ALA A 130 2.75 -18.48 -0.52
C ALA A 130 4.25 -18.55 -0.17
N LEU A 131 4.70 -17.73 0.79
CA LEU A 131 6.07 -17.80 1.31
C LEU A 131 6.39 -19.16 1.95
N ALA A 132 5.44 -19.77 2.66
CA ALA A 132 5.64 -21.08 3.30
C ALA A 132 5.65 -22.24 2.29
N GLU A 133 4.92 -22.11 1.17
CA GLU A 133 4.94 -23.06 0.05
C GLU A 133 6.30 -23.06 -0.67
N ASP A 134 6.90 -21.87 -0.84
CA ASP A 134 8.24 -21.70 -1.41
C ASP A 134 9.38 -22.02 -0.42
N GLY A 135 9.06 -22.46 0.81
CA GLY A 135 10.04 -22.76 1.86
C GLY A 135 10.74 -21.53 2.43
N LEU A 136 10.20 -20.33 2.19
CA LEU A 136 10.71 -19.04 2.67
C LEU A 136 10.10 -18.61 4.01
N ALA A 137 9.08 -19.33 4.49
CA ALA A 137 8.46 -19.17 5.81
C ALA A 137 8.25 -20.55 6.48
N PRO A 138 8.04 -20.60 7.81
CA PRO A 138 7.86 -21.86 8.53
C PRO A 138 6.71 -22.71 7.98
N ALA A 139 6.96 -24.00 7.79
CA ALA A 139 6.01 -24.92 7.15
C ALA A 139 4.66 -25.06 7.88
N PHE A 140 4.56 -24.67 9.14
CA PHE A 140 3.27 -24.70 9.86
C PHE A 140 2.31 -23.58 9.39
N MET A 141 2.82 -22.51 8.79
CA MET A 141 2.01 -21.37 8.33
C MET A 141 1.04 -21.75 7.20
N LYS A 142 1.36 -22.78 6.41
CA LYS A 142 0.49 -23.29 5.34
C LYS A 142 -0.65 -24.21 5.82
N ARG A 143 -0.71 -24.53 7.12
CA ARG A 143 -1.72 -25.45 7.63
C ARG A 143 -3.11 -24.80 7.60
N THR A 144 -4.04 -25.43 6.90
CA THR A 144 -5.42 -24.98 6.73
C THR A 144 -6.39 -25.72 7.65
N ASN A 145 -7.52 -25.08 7.94
CA ASN A 145 -8.67 -25.74 8.58
C ASN A 145 -9.52 -26.50 7.53
N LYS A 146 -10.60 -27.14 7.98
CA LYS A 146 -11.55 -27.88 7.11
C LYS A 146 -12.24 -27.03 6.02
N TYR A 147 -12.17 -25.70 6.13
CA TYR A 147 -12.73 -24.74 5.17
C TYR A 147 -11.66 -24.12 4.26
N GLY A 148 -10.40 -24.61 4.31
CA GLY A 148 -9.31 -24.07 3.51
C GLY A 148 -8.68 -22.78 4.06
N THR A 149 -9.04 -22.33 5.27
CA THR A 149 -8.48 -21.11 5.87
C THR A 149 -7.15 -21.42 6.58
N PRO A 150 -6.04 -20.72 6.25
CA PRO A 150 -4.74 -20.89 6.91
C PRO A 150 -4.73 -20.19 8.28
N TYR A 151 -5.25 -20.89 9.29
CA TYR A 151 -5.55 -20.27 10.58
C TYR A 151 -4.31 -19.79 11.34
N PHE A 152 -3.15 -20.43 11.18
CA PHE A 152 -1.89 -19.94 11.78
C PHE A 152 -1.42 -18.64 11.14
N ALA A 153 -1.49 -18.54 9.80
CA ALA A 153 -1.16 -17.31 9.09
C ALA A 153 -2.10 -16.17 9.51
N VAL A 154 -3.42 -16.43 9.52
CA VAL A 154 -4.42 -15.46 9.98
C VAL A 154 -4.15 -15.02 11.43
N ALA A 155 -3.94 -15.97 12.36
CA ALA A 155 -3.67 -15.65 13.75
C ALA A 155 -2.40 -14.80 13.91
N SER A 156 -1.32 -15.14 13.20
CA SER A 156 -0.07 -14.37 13.25
C SER A 156 -0.25 -12.92 12.79
N CYS A 157 -1.02 -12.69 11.72
CA CYS A 157 -1.36 -11.35 11.24
C CYS A 157 -2.27 -10.61 12.23
N SER A 158 -3.26 -11.29 12.81
CA SER A 158 -4.17 -10.68 13.78
C SER A 158 -3.48 -10.27 15.08
N VAL A 159 -2.49 -11.05 15.54
CA VAL A 159 -1.69 -10.71 16.73
C VAL A 159 -0.92 -9.41 16.54
N MET A 160 -0.42 -9.14 15.33
CA MET A 160 0.21 -7.85 15.02
C MET A 160 -0.77 -6.67 15.19
N GLY A 161 -2.06 -6.89 14.93
CA GLY A 161 -3.11 -5.91 15.18
C GLY A 161 -3.27 -5.54 16.65
N LEU A 162 -2.91 -6.41 17.60
CA LEU A 162 -2.96 -6.12 19.03
C LEU A 162 -1.97 -5.02 19.43
N ILE A 163 -0.94 -4.75 18.62
CA ILE A 163 -0.02 -3.63 18.84
C ILE A 163 -0.79 -2.30 18.83
N ALA A 164 -1.94 -2.21 18.15
CA ALA A 164 -2.79 -1.02 18.17
C ALA A 164 -3.26 -0.61 19.58
N TYR A 165 -3.29 -1.52 20.56
CA TYR A 165 -3.58 -1.19 21.96
C TYR A 165 -2.58 -0.21 22.59
N ILE A 166 -1.41 0.01 21.97
CA ILE A 166 -0.47 1.04 22.41
C ILE A 166 -1.07 2.45 22.38
N ASN A 167 -2.11 2.67 21.56
CA ASN A 167 -2.88 3.92 21.54
C ASN A 167 -3.56 4.26 22.87
N LEU A 168 -3.71 3.29 23.79
CA LEU A 168 -4.24 3.54 25.13
C LEU A 168 -3.21 4.18 26.08
N SER A 169 -1.94 4.26 25.68
CA SER A 169 -0.87 4.88 26.48
C SER A 169 -0.80 6.40 26.26
N SER A 170 -0.14 7.11 27.18
CA SER A 170 0.05 8.56 27.08
C SER A 170 0.88 9.01 25.87
N SER A 171 1.67 8.11 25.27
CA SER A 171 2.43 8.33 24.03
C SER A 171 1.85 7.57 22.83
N GLY A 172 0.59 7.13 22.92
CA GLY A 172 -0.06 6.28 21.92
C GLY A 172 -0.03 6.85 20.50
N ALA A 173 -0.34 8.14 20.36
CA ALA A 173 -0.36 8.83 19.06
C ALA A 173 1.02 8.87 18.39
N GLU A 174 2.11 9.03 19.16
CA GLU A 174 3.46 9.04 18.62
C GLU A 174 3.84 7.67 18.06
N VAL A 175 3.62 6.60 18.84
CA VAL A 175 3.94 5.24 18.41
C VAL A 175 3.06 4.79 17.25
N PHE A 176 1.78 5.20 17.23
CA PHE A 176 0.89 4.94 16.12
C PHE A 176 1.38 5.60 14.83
N ASN A 177 1.89 6.84 14.89
CA ASN A 177 2.50 7.49 13.75
C ASN A 177 3.73 6.76 13.24
N TRP A 178 4.58 6.20 14.12
CA TRP A 178 5.70 5.37 13.70
C TRP A 178 5.22 4.11 12.95
N LEU A 179 4.19 3.43 13.45
CA LEU A 179 3.60 2.26 12.79
C LEU A 179 2.98 2.60 11.43
N LEU A 180 2.28 3.74 11.34
CA LEU A 180 1.77 4.26 10.09
C LEU A 180 2.90 4.48 9.09
N ASN A 181 3.97 5.18 9.48
CA ASN A 181 5.13 5.43 8.63
C ASN A 181 5.80 4.12 8.14
N VAL A 182 5.92 3.11 9.01
CA VAL A 182 6.44 1.78 8.64
C VAL A 182 5.56 1.08 7.62
N SER A 183 4.24 1.05 7.84
CA SER A 183 3.28 0.43 6.92
C SER A 183 3.31 1.11 5.55
N SER A 184 3.18 2.43 5.57
CA SER A 184 3.28 3.33 4.44
C SER A 184 4.52 3.08 3.58
N THR A 185 5.70 3.13 4.19
CA THR A 185 6.97 2.95 3.48
C THR A 185 7.10 1.53 2.89
N SER A 186 6.63 0.51 3.62
CA SER A 186 6.68 -0.89 3.18
C SER A 186 5.87 -1.14 1.90
N CYS A 187 4.74 -0.44 1.74
CA CYS A 187 3.96 -0.52 0.52
C CYS A 187 4.68 0.12 -0.68
N PHE A 188 5.27 1.30 -0.53
CA PHE A 188 6.02 1.89 -1.63
C PHE A 188 7.19 1.01 -2.07
N ILE A 189 7.92 0.41 -1.11
CA ILE A 189 8.94 -0.60 -1.42
C ILE A 189 8.33 -1.76 -2.21
N THR A 190 7.18 -2.27 -1.79
CA THR A 190 6.46 -3.35 -2.48
C THR A 190 6.14 -2.97 -3.92
N TRP A 191 5.66 -1.76 -4.18
CA TRP A 191 5.40 -1.27 -5.53
C TRP A 191 6.67 -1.10 -6.37
N VAL A 192 7.79 -0.67 -5.78
CA VAL A 192 9.10 -0.68 -6.46
C VAL A 192 9.46 -2.10 -6.88
N LEU A 193 9.33 -3.08 -5.96
CA LEU A 193 9.62 -4.48 -6.24
C LEU A 193 8.69 -5.06 -7.31
N ILE A 194 7.39 -4.74 -7.28
CA ILE A 194 6.43 -5.15 -8.31
C ILE A 194 6.85 -4.61 -9.69
N ASN A 195 7.24 -3.33 -9.77
CA ASN A 195 7.71 -2.74 -11.03
C ASN A 195 9.01 -3.40 -11.52
N VAL A 196 9.97 -3.67 -10.63
CA VAL A 196 11.21 -4.38 -10.96
C VAL A 196 10.92 -5.81 -11.45
N CYS A 197 10.05 -6.54 -10.75
CA CYS A 197 9.58 -7.86 -11.16
C CYS A 197 8.90 -7.81 -12.52
N HIS A 198 8.05 -6.81 -12.78
CA HIS A 198 7.41 -6.63 -14.07
C HIS A 198 8.41 -6.34 -15.19
N ILE A 199 9.39 -5.44 -14.97
CA ILE A 199 10.47 -5.18 -15.94
C ILE A 199 11.24 -6.46 -16.26
N ARG A 200 11.53 -7.28 -15.23
CA ARG A 200 12.21 -8.56 -15.39
C ARG A 200 11.35 -9.56 -16.17
N PHE A 201 10.07 -9.68 -15.83
CA PHE A 201 9.08 -10.52 -16.53
C PHE A 201 9.03 -10.20 -18.03
N GLN A 202 8.97 -8.91 -18.36
CA GLN A 202 8.97 -8.45 -19.75
C GLN A 202 10.27 -8.79 -20.50
N LYS A 203 11.42 -8.80 -19.81
CA LYS A 203 12.69 -9.26 -20.37
C LYS A 203 12.70 -10.78 -20.57
N ILE A 204 12.16 -11.55 -19.63
CA ILE A 204 12.07 -13.02 -19.72
C ILE A 204 11.21 -13.42 -20.93
N MET A 205 10.03 -12.83 -21.09
CA MET A 205 9.16 -13.09 -22.25
C MET A 205 9.89 -12.82 -23.57
N ARG A 206 10.68 -11.74 -23.66
CA ARG A 206 11.48 -11.43 -24.86
C ARG A 206 12.57 -12.46 -25.11
N VAL A 207 13.28 -12.90 -24.08
CA VAL A 207 14.34 -13.91 -24.18
C VAL A 207 13.77 -15.28 -24.61
N GLN A 208 12.58 -15.62 -24.12
CA GLN A 208 11.89 -16.88 -24.44
C GLN A 208 11.02 -16.81 -25.70
N GLY A 209 11.00 -15.67 -26.41
CA GLY A 209 10.24 -15.51 -27.65
C GLY A 209 8.72 -15.48 -27.49
N ILE A 210 8.20 -15.26 -26.28
CA ILE A 210 6.76 -15.24 -25.99
C ILE A 210 6.20 -13.84 -26.32
N PRO A 211 5.28 -13.71 -27.29
CA PRO A 211 4.69 -12.43 -27.64
C PRO A 211 3.74 -11.94 -26.53
N ARG A 212 3.72 -10.64 -26.31
CA ARG A 212 2.85 -10.00 -25.30
C ARG A 212 1.36 -10.20 -25.55
N SER A 213 0.96 -10.45 -26.79
CA SER A 213 -0.43 -10.72 -27.17
C SER A 213 -1.01 -11.97 -26.51
N GLU A 214 -0.17 -12.86 -25.97
CA GLU A 214 -0.63 -14.02 -25.20
C GLU A 214 -1.10 -13.67 -23.78
N LEU A 215 -0.82 -12.46 -23.30
CA LEU A 215 -1.25 -12.02 -21.97
C LEU A 215 -2.75 -11.67 -21.97
N PRO A 216 -3.53 -12.14 -20.97
CA PRO A 216 -4.94 -11.78 -20.83
C PRO A 216 -5.18 -10.27 -20.68
N TYR A 217 -4.18 -9.53 -20.18
CA TYR A 217 -4.21 -8.09 -20.06
C TYR A 217 -2.92 -7.47 -20.58
N LEU A 218 -3.07 -6.54 -21.51
CA LEU A 218 -1.99 -5.71 -22.04
C LEU A 218 -2.11 -4.32 -21.43
N ALA A 219 -1.20 -3.98 -20.52
CA ALA A 219 -1.09 -2.62 -20.01
C ALA A 219 -0.53 -1.69 -21.12
N PRO A 220 -1.11 -0.48 -21.29
CA PRO A 220 -0.63 0.47 -22.28
C PRO A 220 0.78 0.96 -21.96
N LEU A 221 1.53 1.38 -22.99
CA LEU A 221 2.85 2.02 -22.87
C LEU A 221 3.94 1.20 -22.16
N GLN A 222 3.76 -0.12 -22.03
CA GLN A 222 4.78 -1.01 -21.49
C GLN A 222 5.96 -1.16 -22.47
N PRO A 223 7.23 -1.26 -22.03
CA PRO A 223 7.70 -1.30 -20.63
C PRO A 223 7.97 0.08 -20.01
N TYR A 224 7.80 1.19 -20.75
CA TYR A 224 8.16 2.53 -20.29
C TYR A 224 7.41 2.92 -19.01
N LEU A 225 6.14 2.53 -18.90
CA LEU A 225 5.34 2.79 -17.71
C LEU A 225 5.90 2.13 -16.44
N SER A 226 6.47 0.93 -16.54
CA SER A 226 7.09 0.27 -15.38
C SER A 226 8.43 0.87 -14.98
N TYR A 227 9.22 1.40 -15.93
CA TYR A 227 10.41 2.18 -15.59
C TYR A 227 10.03 3.50 -14.91
N TYR A 228 9.02 4.18 -15.43
CA TYR A 228 8.46 5.40 -14.83
C TYR A 228 7.98 5.12 -13.40
N GLY A 229 7.17 4.08 -13.20
CA GLY A 229 6.67 3.68 -11.88
C GLY A 229 7.79 3.33 -10.91
N ALA A 230 8.77 2.51 -11.33
CA ALA A 230 9.93 2.18 -10.50
C ALA A 230 10.71 3.43 -10.06
N PHE A 231 10.94 4.37 -10.99
CA PHE A 231 11.68 5.59 -10.71
C PHE A 231 10.94 6.50 -9.74
N PHE A 232 9.67 6.85 -10.02
CA PHE A 232 8.92 7.80 -9.19
C PHE A 232 8.55 7.22 -7.83
N VAL A 233 8.10 5.97 -7.76
CA VAL A 233 7.82 5.34 -6.47
C VAL A 233 9.11 5.14 -5.68
N GLY A 234 10.23 4.80 -6.33
CA GLY A 234 11.55 4.73 -5.68
C GLY A 234 12.00 6.07 -5.13
N LEU A 235 11.83 7.15 -5.91
CA LEU A 235 12.14 8.51 -5.48
C LEU A 235 11.30 8.92 -4.27
N ILE A 236 9.98 8.69 -4.32
CA ILE A 236 9.06 8.95 -3.20
C ILE A 236 9.47 8.13 -1.97
N THR A 237 9.84 6.85 -2.15
CA THR A 237 10.28 5.98 -1.05
C THR A 237 11.48 6.56 -0.31
N ILE A 238 12.49 7.04 -1.05
CA ILE A 238 13.72 7.61 -0.46
C ILE A 238 13.46 8.98 0.16
N THR A 239 12.56 9.75 -0.42
CA THR A 239 12.25 11.14 0.00
C THR A 239 11.05 11.23 0.94
N CYS A 240 10.41 10.12 1.32
CA CYS A 240 9.26 10.13 2.22
C CYS A 240 9.59 10.78 3.58
N GLY A 241 10.84 10.67 4.01
CA GLY A 241 11.38 11.28 5.24
C GLY A 241 12.18 12.56 5.02
N PHE A 242 12.12 13.19 3.84
CA PHE A 242 13.04 14.27 3.49
C PHE A 242 12.96 15.50 4.41
N THR A 243 11.83 15.69 5.08
CA THR A 243 11.60 16.77 6.06
C THR A 243 12.57 16.70 7.23
N ALA A 244 13.08 15.52 7.57
CA ALA A 244 14.11 15.32 8.60
C ALA A 244 15.45 16.01 8.27
N PHE A 245 15.70 16.32 7.00
CA PHE A 245 16.92 17.00 6.56
C PHE A 245 16.80 18.53 6.52
N ILE A 246 15.60 19.08 6.71
CA ILE A 246 15.38 20.53 6.69
C ILE A 246 15.79 21.12 8.04
N ASP A 247 15.18 20.63 9.11
CA ASP A 247 15.60 20.90 10.49
C ASP A 247 16.29 19.66 11.04
N TRP A 248 17.61 19.58 10.85
CA TRP A 248 18.38 18.38 11.16
C TRP A 248 18.21 17.98 12.63
N SER A 249 17.56 16.83 12.82
CA SER A 249 17.33 16.21 14.10
C SER A 249 17.62 14.73 13.95
N VAL A 250 18.54 14.22 14.77
CA VAL A 250 18.90 12.80 14.76
C VAL A 250 17.67 11.93 15.07
N ALA A 251 16.82 12.40 15.99
CA ALA A 251 15.57 11.72 16.33
C ALA A 251 14.62 11.66 15.13
N ASP A 252 14.44 12.77 14.40
CA ASP A 252 13.54 12.82 13.23
C ASP A 252 14.11 12.05 12.04
N PHE A 253 15.43 12.03 11.87
CA PHE A 253 16.08 11.20 10.86
C PHE A 253 15.80 9.72 11.11
N PHE A 254 16.08 9.23 12.32
CA PHE A 254 15.80 7.84 12.64
C PHE A 254 14.29 7.56 12.61
N SER A 255 13.44 8.44 13.13
CA SER A 255 11.98 8.24 13.10
C SER A 255 11.42 8.14 11.68
N ASN A 256 11.90 8.97 10.75
CA ASN A 256 11.41 8.97 9.38
C ASN A 256 12.06 7.90 8.48
N TYR A 257 13.27 7.43 8.81
CA TYR A 257 14.02 6.45 8.01
C TYR A 257 14.07 5.04 8.62
N ILE A 258 13.57 4.83 9.85
CA ILE A 258 13.56 3.53 10.53
C ILE A 258 12.90 2.45 9.67
N SER A 259 11.86 2.79 8.91
CA SER A 259 11.14 1.87 8.06
C SER A 259 12.02 1.31 6.93
N LEU A 260 12.84 2.16 6.31
CA LEU A 260 13.79 1.75 5.27
C LEU A 260 14.93 0.91 5.85
N MET A 261 15.43 1.31 7.02
CA MET A 261 16.48 0.56 7.72
C MET A 261 15.98 -0.82 8.16
N LEU A 262 14.76 -0.88 8.71
CA LEU A 262 14.11 -2.11 9.13
C LEU A 262 13.89 -3.04 7.93
N PHE A 263 13.41 -2.51 6.80
CA PHE A 263 13.28 -3.28 5.57
C PHE A 263 14.63 -3.84 5.10
N ALA A 264 15.68 -3.02 5.09
CA ALA A 264 17.02 -3.47 4.69
C ALA A 264 17.54 -4.57 5.62
N ALA A 265 17.37 -4.42 6.93
CA ALA A 265 17.76 -5.42 7.92
C ALA A 265 16.99 -6.73 7.76
N LEU A 266 15.66 -6.66 7.58
CA LEU A 266 14.81 -7.83 7.36
C LEU A 266 15.12 -8.53 6.04
N TYR A 267 15.34 -7.77 4.97
CA TYR A 267 15.69 -8.31 3.66
C TYR A 267 17.06 -9.01 3.69
N VAL A 268 18.08 -8.37 4.27
CA VAL A 268 19.41 -8.97 4.41
C VAL A 268 19.35 -10.19 5.33
N GLY A 269 18.67 -10.10 6.47
CA GLY A 269 18.47 -11.23 7.39
C GLY A 269 17.80 -12.42 6.72
N HIS A 270 16.70 -12.18 5.99
CA HIS A 270 15.99 -13.21 5.24
C HIS A 270 16.88 -13.84 4.16
N LYS A 271 17.63 -13.02 3.42
CA LYS A 271 18.54 -13.51 2.37
C LYS A 271 19.70 -14.32 2.94
N LEU A 272 20.22 -13.96 4.12
CA LEU A 272 21.28 -14.73 4.80
C LEU A 272 20.77 -16.07 5.34
N ILE A 273 19.54 -16.11 5.87
CA ILE A 273 18.91 -17.32 6.42
C ILE A 273 18.48 -18.26 5.28
N CYS A 274 17.71 -17.77 4.32
CA CYS A 274 17.13 -18.57 3.23
C CYS A 274 18.09 -18.78 2.06
N ARG A 275 19.23 -18.07 2.02
CA ARG A 275 20.29 -18.17 0.99
C ARG A 275 19.75 -18.16 -0.45
N THR A 276 18.75 -17.31 -0.69
CA THR A 276 18.06 -17.24 -1.98
C THR A 276 18.96 -16.66 -3.07
N LYS A 277 18.84 -17.21 -4.28
CA LYS A 277 19.59 -16.77 -5.47
C LYS A 277 18.63 -16.20 -6.50
N VAL A 278 19.12 -15.20 -7.23
CA VAL A 278 18.37 -14.59 -8.32
C VAL A 278 18.46 -15.50 -9.55
N VAL A 279 17.33 -16.05 -9.99
CA VAL A 279 17.25 -17.01 -11.12
C VAL A 279 17.59 -16.33 -12.46
N PRO A 280 18.53 -16.83 -13.27
CA PRO A 280 18.85 -16.28 -14.59
C PRO A 280 17.62 -16.12 -15.49
N LEU A 281 17.58 -15.08 -16.33
CA LEU A 281 16.39 -14.76 -17.14
C LEU A 281 15.94 -15.90 -18.07
N ALA A 282 16.88 -16.70 -18.58
CA ALA A 282 16.59 -17.80 -19.49
C ALA A 282 16.00 -19.03 -18.77
N GLU A 283 16.27 -19.20 -17.48
CA GLU A 283 15.91 -20.38 -16.68
C GLU A 283 14.57 -20.22 -15.94
N VAL A 284 13.93 -19.05 -16.05
CA VAL A 284 12.65 -18.81 -15.38
C VAL A 284 11.54 -19.60 -16.06
N ASP A 285 10.89 -20.49 -15.31
CA ASP A 285 9.72 -21.23 -15.78
C ASP A 285 8.48 -20.31 -15.84
N LEU A 286 7.94 -20.13 -17.04
CA LEU A 286 6.68 -19.40 -17.29
C LEU A 286 5.50 -20.33 -17.64
N SER A 287 5.72 -21.65 -17.66
CA SER A 287 4.70 -22.67 -17.95
C SER A 287 3.94 -23.13 -16.72
N LYS A 288 4.57 -23.12 -15.55
CA LYS A 288 3.95 -23.55 -14.29
C LYS A 288 2.70 -22.71 -13.96
N GLY A 289 1.53 -23.36 -13.86
CA GLY A 289 0.24 -22.73 -13.58
C GLY A 289 -0.51 -22.17 -14.79
N ARG A 290 0.07 -22.24 -16.00
CA ARG A 290 -0.56 -21.76 -17.25
C ARG A 290 -1.64 -22.72 -17.79
N GLU A 291 -1.58 -23.99 -17.38
CA GLU A 291 -2.53 -25.05 -17.76
C GLU A 291 -3.76 -25.12 -16.84
N GLU A 292 -3.69 -24.50 -15.65
CA GLU A 292 -4.78 -24.48 -14.66
C GLU A 292 -5.66 -23.20 -14.75
N MET A 293 -5.37 -22.26 -15.67
CA MET A 293 -6.06 -20.96 -15.88
C MET A 293 -6.58 -20.75 -17.30
#